data_AF-A0A2S9GNL1-F1
#
_entry.id   AF-A0A2S9GNL1-F1
#
_cell.length_a   1.000
_cell.length_b   1.000
_cell.length_c   1.000
_cell.angle_alpha   90.00
_cell.angle_beta   90.00
_cell.angle_gamma   90.00
#
_symmetry.space_group_name_H-M   'P 1'
#
loop_
_entity.id
_entity.type
_entity.pdbx_description
1 polymer ?
#
loop_
_entity_poly.entity_id
_entity_poly.type
_entity_poly.pdbx_seq_one_letter_code
_entity_poly.pdbx_strand_id
1 'polypeptide(L)' 'YALMVEFMAYSGLRAGEVAGLEIGDLLFAPGPKCSVKVQRTKERKGGQWVSGTPKSKKSKRTVPLPPWLAARLADYLA' A
#
# COMPACT_ATOMS: atom_id res chain seq x y z
N TYR A 1 -0.68 -14.95 5.09
CA TYR A 1 -1.73 -13.98 4.74
C TYR A 1 -2.11 -13.00 5.85
N ALA A 2 -1.84 -13.28 7.14
CA ALA A 2 -2.20 -12.38 8.25
C ALA A 2 -1.73 -10.93 8.07
N LEU A 3 -0.45 -10.72 7.73
CA LEU A 3 0.12 -9.38 7.52
C LEU A 3 -0.59 -8.58 6.43
N MET A 4 -1.01 -9.23 5.33
CA MET A 4 -1.74 -8.59 4.25
C MET A 4 -3.15 -8.19 4.70
N VAL A 5 -3.84 -9.03 5.47
CA VAL A 5 -5.17 -8.73 5.99
C VAL A 5 -5.12 -7.55 6.96
N GLU A 6 -4.15 -7.54 7.87
CA GLU A 6 -3.91 -6.43 8.79
C GLU A 6 -3.56 -5.15 8.02
N PHE A 7 -2.68 -5.25 7.03
CA PHE A 7 -2.33 -4.12 6.17
C PHE A 7 -3.56 -3.51 5.51
N MET A 8 -4.42 -4.34 4.91
CA MET A 8 -5.65 -3.87 4.27
C MET A 8 -6.63 -3.26 5.28
N ALA A 9 -6.79 -3.88 6.44
CA ALA A 9 -7.69 -3.41 7.49
C ALA A 9 -7.27 -2.05 8.06
N TYR A 10 -5.97 -1.83 8.27
CA TYR A 10 -5.47 -0.60 8.90
C TYR A 10 -5.11 0.52 7.91
N SER A 11 -4.91 0.21 6.62
CA SER A 11 -4.63 1.21 5.59
C SER A 11 -5.88 1.68 4.84
N GLY A 12 -6.96 0.89 4.82
CA GLY A 12 -8.20 1.21 4.12
C GLY A 12 -8.04 1.32 2.60
N LEU A 13 -7.00 0.72 2.04
CA LEU A 13 -6.77 0.70 0.59
C LEU A 13 -7.75 -0.23 -0.11
N ARG A 14 -8.19 0.18 -1.30
CA ARG A 14 -9.01 -0.66 -2.18
C ARG A 14 -8.14 -1.77 -2.79
N ALA A 15 -8.75 -2.89 -3.17
CA ALA A 15 -8.03 -4.03 -3.75
C ALA A 15 -7.10 -3.65 -4.93
N GLY A 16 -7.56 -2.77 -5.84
CA GLY A 16 -6.73 -2.29 -6.94
C GLY A 16 -5.57 -1.39 -6.51
N GLU A 17 -5.70 -0.65 -5.41
CA GLU A 17 -4.62 0.16 -4.84
C GLU A 17 -3.56 -0.76 -4.21
N VAL A 18 -3.98 -1.76 -3.44
CA VAL A 18 -3.10 -2.78 -2.84
C VAL A 18 -2.33 -3.55 -3.93
N ALA A 19 -3.02 -3.99 -4.98
CA ALA A 19 -2.41 -4.68 -6.11
C ALA A 19 -1.42 -3.78 -6.88
N GLY A 20 -1.60 -2.45 -6.81
CA GLY A 20 -0.74 -1.47 -7.46
C GLY A 20 0.49 -1.07 -6.65
N LEU A 21 0.63 -1.52 -5.41
CA LEU A 21 1.75 -1.12 -4.55
C LEU A 21 3.08 -1.72 -5.03
N GLU A 22 4.12 -0.92 -4.85
CA GLU A 22 5.52 -1.27 -5.02
C GLU A 22 6.26 -0.95 -3.72
N ILE A 23 7.41 -1.60 -3.48
CA ILE A 23 8.19 -1.39 -2.25
C ILE A 23 8.52 0.10 -2.05
N GLY A 24 8.84 0.82 -3.14
CA GLY A 24 9.11 2.25 -3.12
C GLY A 24 7.94 3.17 -2.74
N ASP A 25 6.72 2.63 -2.61
CA ASP A 25 5.57 3.37 -2.09
C ASP A 25 5.51 3.37 -0.55
N LEU A 26 6.30 2.53 0.11
CA LEU A 26 6.40 2.47 1.56
C LEU A 26 7.43 3.49 2.04
N LEU A 27 6.92 4.55 2.67
CA LEU A 27 7.71 5.67 3.16
C LEU A 27 8.05 5.42 4.64
N PHE A 28 9.17 4.73 4.87
CA PHE A 28 9.70 4.54 6.22
C PHE A 28 10.41 5.80 6.71
N ALA A 29 10.24 6.10 7.99
CA ALA A 29 10.93 7.17 8.69
C ALA A 29 11.59 6.60 9.95
N PRO A 30 12.56 7.29 10.57
CA PRO A 30 13.20 6.82 11.80
C PRO A 30 12.17 6.46 12.89
N GLY A 31 12.39 5.32 13.55
CA GLY A 31 11.45 4.70 14.48
C GLY A 31 10.38 3.85 13.77
N PRO A 32 9.36 3.35 14.50
CA PRO A 32 8.31 2.51 13.93
C PRO A 32 7.27 3.39 13.19
N LYS A 33 7.69 4.05 12.12
CA LYS A 33 6.85 4.96 11.33
C LYS A 33 6.93 4.58 9.86
N CYS A 34 5.77 4.29 9.28
CA CYS A 34 5.63 4.03 7.86
C CYS A 34 4.36 4.70 7.35
N SER A 35 4.43 5.27 6.15
CA SER A 35 3.25 5.71 5.41
C SER A 35 3.23 5.10 4.02
N VAL A 36 2.04 4.82 3.50
CA VAL A 36 1.84 4.24 2.17
C VAL A 36 1.45 5.33 1.19
N LYS A 37 2.22 5.48 0.12
CA LYS A 37 1.90 6.41 -0.97
C LYS A 37 1.03 5.73 -2.03
N VAL A 38 -0.25 6.08 -2.05
CA VAL A 38 -1.21 5.58 -3.05
C VAL A 38 -1.09 6.42 -4.31
N GLN A 39 -0.47 5.87 -5.36
CA GLN A 39 -0.23 6.61 -6.61
C GLN A 39 -0.61 5.86 -7.89
N ARG A 40 -0.85 4.56 -7.82
CA ARG A 40 -1.25 3.71 -8.95
C ARG A 40 -2.24 2.63 -8.51
N THR A 41 -2.94 2.06 -9.46
CA THR A 41 -3.78 0.87 -9.25
C THR A 41 -3.39 -0.21 -10.25
N LYS A 42 -3.52 -1.48 -9.89
CA LYS A 42 -3.42 -2.60 -10.85
C LYS A 42 -4.68 -3.44 -10.79
N GLU A 43 -5.15 -3.87 -11.96
CA GLU A 43 -6.32 -4.73 -12.11
C GLU A 43 -6.05 -5.81 -13.17
N ARG A 44 -6.79 -6.92 -13.11
CA ARG A 44 -6.67 -8.01 -14.08
C ARG A 44 -7.69 -7.80 -15.20
N LYS A 45 -7.21 -7.57 -16.42
CA LYS A 45 -8.04 -7.39 -17.64
C LYS A 45 -7.56 -8.35 -18.70
N GLY A 46 -8.46 -9.17 -19.25
CA GLY A 46 -8.11 -10.18 -20.26
C GLY A 46 -7.00 -11.13 -19.81
N GLY A 47 -6.94 -11.46 -18.50
CA GLY A 47 -5.88 -12.30 -17.96
C GLY A 47 -4.50 -11.63 -17.91
N GLN A 48 -4.41 -10.31 -18.01
CA GLN A 48 -3.17 -9.55 -17.89
C GLN A 48 -3.28 -8.50 -16.78
N TRP A 49 -2.16 -8.21 -16.12
CA TRP A 49 -2.10 -7.12 -15.14
C TRP A 49 -1.96 -5.80 -15.87
N VAL A 50 -2.92 -4.91 -15.68
CA VAL A 50 -2.94 -3.58 -16.28
C VAL A 50 -2.78 -2.54 -15.20
N SER A 51 -1.77 -1.68 -15.34
CA SER A 51 -1.55 -0.53 -14.47
C SER A 51 -2.45 0.63 -14.89
N GLY A 52 -3.05 1.30 -13.91
CA GLY A 52 -3.87 2.49 -14.10
C GLY A 52 -3.50 3.59 -13.11
N THR A 53 -4.08 4.77 -13.33
CA THR A 53 -4.00 5.89 -12.39
C THR A 53 -5.25 5.92 -11.50
N PRO A 54 -5.13 6.37 -10.23
CA PRO A 54 -6.31 6.58 -9.40
C PRO A 54 -7.29 7.52 -10.08
N LYS A 55 -8.59 7.24 -9.96
CA LYS A 55 -9.69 7.89 -10.69
C LYS A 55 -9.68 9.43 -10.64
N SER A 56 -9.09 10.02 -9.60
CA SER A 56 -8.95 11.47 -9.46
C SER A 56 -7.63 11.86 -8.80
N LYS A 57 -7.20 13.11 -8.99
CA LYS A 57 -6.04 13.68 -8.26
C LYS A 57 -6.19 13.54 -6.75
N LYS A 58 -7.42 13.74 -6.22
CA LYS A 58 -7.75 13.58 -4.80
C LYS A 58 -7.57 12.13 -4.29
N SER A 59 -7.58 11.14 -5.18
CA SER A 59 -7.35 9.74 -4.80
C SER A 59 -5.86 9.43 -4.56
N LYS A 60 -4.94 10.29 -5.04
CA LYS A 60 -3.52 10.21 -4.69
C LYS A 60 -3.32 10.75 -3.28
N ARG A 61 -2.91 9.88 -2.36
CA ARG A 61 -2.81 10.21 -0.94
C ARG A 61 -1.69 9.44 -0.28
N THR A 62 -1.24 9.94 0.86
CA THR A 62 -0.34 9.25 1.77
C THR A 62 -1.13 8.81 2.99
N VAL A 63 -1.10 7.52 3.29
CA VAL A 63 -1.83 6.93 4.43
C VAL A 63 -0.82 6.55 5.51
N PRO A 64 -0.89 7.13 6.72
CA PRO A 64 -0.03 6.71 7.83
C PRO A 64 -0.48 5.33 8.33
N LEU A 65 0.49 4.47 8.66
CA LEU A 65 0.23 3.18 9.27
C LEU A 65 0.44 3.23 10.79
N PRO A 66 -0.28 2.41 11.57
CA PRO A 66 0.00 2.23 12.99
C PRO A 66 1.46 1.78 13.22
N PRO A 67 2.13 2.24 14.29
CA PRO A 67 3.54 1.92 14.54
C PRO A 67 3.87 0.42 14.60
N TRP A 68 3.00 -0.38 15.22
CA TRP A 68 3.19 -1.83 15.33
C TRP A 68 3.15 -2.52 13.95
N LEU A 69 2.34 -2.02 13.02
CA LEU A 69 2.25 -2.53 11.65
C LEU A 69 3.46 -2.09 10.83
N ALA A 70 3.92 -0.85 11.04
CA ALA A 70 5.14 -0.34 10.42
C ALA A 70 6.36 -1.20 10.78
N ALA A 71 6.50 -1.60 12.06
CA ALA A 71 7.56 -2.50 12.50
C ALA A 71 7.48 -3.86 11.78
N ARG A 72 6.30 -4.48 11.76
CA ARG A 72 6.11 -5.78 11.09
C ARG A 72 6.34 -5.73 9.58
N LEU A 73 6.03 -4.62 8.93
CA LEU A 73 6.35 -4.41 7.52
C LEU A 73 7.86 -4.23 7.29
N ALA A 74 8.55 -3.52 8.19
CA ALA A 74 10.00 -3.40 8.12
C ALA A 74 10.67 -4.78 8.27
N ASP A 75 10.22 -5.58 9.25
CA ASP A 75 10.72 -6.95 9.46
C ASP A 75 10.46 -7.86 8.25
N TYR A 76 9.34 -7.68 7.55
CA TYR A 76 9.00 -8.46 6.35
C TYR A 76 9.86 -8.10 5.13
N LEU A 77 10.41 -6.88 5.08
CA LEU A 77 11.19 -6.38 3.95
C LEU A 77 12.71 -6.49 4.14
N ALA A 78 13.16 -6.86 5.35
CA ALA A 78 14.56 -7.10 5.68
C ALA A 78 15.08 -8.40 5.04
#